data_AF-A0A4S0VFA5-F1
#
_entry.id   AF-A0A4S0VFA5-F1
#
_cell.length_a   1.000
_cell.length_b   1.000
_cell.length_c   1.000
_cell.angle_alpha   90.00
_cell.angle_beta   90.00
_cell.angle_gamma   90.00
#
_symmetry.space_group_name_H-M   'P 1'
#
loop_
_entity.id
_entity.type
_entity.pdbx_description
1 polymer ?
#
loop_
_entity_poly.entity_id
_entity_poly.type
_entity_poly.pdbx_seq_one_letter_code
_entity_poly.pdbx_strand_id
1 'polypeptide(L)'
;MSRLDGWVEQASNVRYFDVDESDPEKVLVFAIWYNDDEAKFSAQRVCALDEKISTVWWGDLGSYNEHHGNVRAAARDSFYDCKKGR
;
A
#
# COMPACT_ATOMS: atom_id res chain seq x y z
N MET A 1 7.98 1.59 14.91
CA MET A 1 7.34 0.54 14.12
C MET A 1 5.87 0.62 14.40
N SER A 2 5.10 1.04 13.39
CA SER A 2 3.65 1.12 13.48
C SER A 2 3.10 -0.31 13.61
N ARG A 3 1.95 -0.46 14.25
CA ARG A 3 1.34 -1.78 14.53
C ARG A 3 0.86 -2.47 13.23
N LEU A 4 0.71 -1.69 12.15
CA LEU A 4 0.27 -2.13 10.83
C LEU A 4 1.41 -2.70 9.96
N ASP A 5 2.66 -2.32 10.24
CA ASP A 5 3.83 -2.69 9.44
C ASP A 5 3.92 -4.22 9.25
N GLY A 6 3.84 -4.97 10.34
CA GLY A 6 3.89 -6.44 10.30
C GLY A 6 2.65 -7.10 9.69
N TRP A 7 1.52 -6.40 9.63
CA TRP A 7 0.26 -6.95 9.09
C TRP A 7 0.23 -6.79 7.56
N VAL A 8 0.77 -5.68 7.04
CA VAL A 8 0.95 -5.46 5.60
C VAL A 8 1.94 -6.46 5.00
N GLU A 9 3.07 -6.72 5.68
CA GLU A 9 4.04 -7.75 5.26
C GLU A 9 3.44 -9.16 5.22
N GLN A 10 2.55 -9.52 6.14
CA GLN A 10 1.93 -10.86 6.16
C GLN A 10 0.72 -10.99 5.23
N ALA A 11 -0.02 -9.91 4.98
CA ALA A 11 -1.21 -9.95 4.14
C ALA A 11 -0.89 -10.01 2.64
N SER A 12 0.35 -9.73 2.26
CA SER A 12 0.72 -9.55 0.86
C SER A 12 2.20 -9.82 0.60
N ASN A 13 2.55 -10.33 -0.58
CA ASN A 13 3.93 -10.46 -1.09
C ASN A 13 4.55 -9.07 -1.40
N VAL A 14 4.39 -8.11 -0.49
CA VAL A 14 4.97 -6.77 -0.56
C VAL A 14 6.48 -6.87 -0.41
N ARG A 15 7.22 -6.14 -1.24
CA ARG A 15 8.67 -6.04 -1.10
C ARG A 15 9.09 -4.84 -0.26
N TYR A 16 8.46 -3.70 -0.52
CA TYR A 16 8.66 -2.45 0.21
C TYR A 16 7.32 -1.78 0.42
N PHE A 17 7.14 -1.12 1.55
CA PHE A 17 5.94 -0.36 1.81
C PHE A 17 6.25 0.86 2.68
N ASP A 18 5.30 1.79 2.68
CA ASP A 18 5.26 2.93 3.59
C ASP A 18 3.80 3.22 3.96
N VAL A 19 3.59 3.77 5.15
CA VAL A 19 2.27 4.10 5.67
C VAL A 19 2.24 5.58 6.05
N ASP A 20 1.25 6.29 5.56
CA ASP A 20 0.98 7.67 5.95
C ASP A 20 -0.21 7.72 6.90
N GLU A 21 0.09 7.96 8.17
CA GLU A 21 -0.87 8.14 9.26
C GLU A 21 -0.93 9.61 9.72
N SER A 22 -0.54 10.56 8.85
CA SER A 22 -0.56 11.99 9.20
C SER A 22 -1.96 12.54 9.47
N ASP A 23 -2.99 11.92 8.88
CA ASP A 23 -4.40 12.18 9.17
C ASP A 23 -4.94 11.07 10.11
N PRO A 24 -5.41 11.40 11.32
CA PRO A 24 -5.87 10.40 12.29
C PRO A 24 -7.16 9.68 11.86
N GLU A 25 -7.89 10.17 10.87
CA GLU A 25 -9.10 9.56 10.30
C GLU A 25 -8.83 8.86 8.97
N LYS A 26 -7.64 9.03 8.39
CA LYS A 26 -7.31 8.56 7.05
C LYS A 26 -5.88 8.05 6.96
N VAL A 27 -5.75 6.75 6.72
CA VAL A 27 -4.46 6.08 6.48
C VAL A 27 -4.29 5.83 4.99
N LEU A 28 -3.13 6.22 4.46
CA LEU A 28 -2.69 5.86 3.11
C LEU A 28 -1.61 4.80 3.21
N VAL A 29 -1.71 3.75 2.40
CA VAL A 29 -0.65 2.74 2.27
C VAL A 29 -0.02 2.88 0.90
N PHE A 30 1.30 2.80 0.84
CA PHE A 30 2.11 2.81 -0.38
C PHE A 30 2.88 1.50 -0.43
N ALA A 31 2.77 0.75 -1.52
CA ALA A 31 3.37 -0.58 -1.63
C ALA A 31 4.09 -0.78 -2.96
N ILE A 32 5.18 -1.54 -2.94
CA ILE A 32 5.87 -2.02 -4.14
C ILE A 32 5.67 -3.53 -4.24
N TRP A 33 5.03 -3.96 -5.33
CA TRP A 33 4.79 -5.35 -5.66
C TRP A 33 5.59 -5.78 -6.89
N TYR A 34 5.79 -7.09 -7.05
CA TYR A 34 6.43 -7.64 -8.25
C TYR A 34 5.48 -7.81 -9.43
N ASN A 35 4.18 -7.90 -9.15
CA ASN A 35 3.16 -8.22 -10.14
C ASN A 35 1.90 -7.40 -9.87
N ASP A 36 1.48 -6.63 -10.88
CA ASP A 36 0.28 -5.79 -10.84
C ASP A 36 -1.03 -6.58 -10.62
N ASP A 37 -1.12 -7.81 -11.13
CA ASP A 37 -2.32 -8.62 -10.94
C ASP A 37 -2.48 -9.04 -9.47
N GLU A 38 -1.37 -9.35 -8.79
CA GLU A 38 -1.35 -9.66 -7.36
C GLU A 38 -1.54 -8.39 -6.52
N ALA A 39 -1.07 -7.24 -7.00
CA ALA A 39 -1.15 -5.95 -6.33
C ALA A 39 -2.60 -5.56 -6.05
N LYS A 40 -3.48 -5.69 -7.04
CA LYS A 40 -4.89 -5.30 -6.87
C LYS A 40 -5.62 -6.14 -5.82
N PHE A 41 -5.43 -7.47 -5.84
CA PHE A 41 -6.05 -8.36 -4.84
C PHE A 41 -5.45 -8.13 -3.45
N SER A 42 -4.15 -7.90 -3.38
CA SER A 42 -3.45 -7.58 -2.13
C SER A 42 -3.89 -6.25 -1.54
N ALA A 43 -4.06 -5.21 -2.37
CA ALA A 43 -4.56 -3.90 -1.97
C ALA A 43 -5.94 -4.00 -1.32
N GLN A 44 -6.84 -4.83 -1.87
CA GLN A 44 -8.16 -5.09 -1.26
C GLN A 44 -8.05 -5.74 0.12
N ARG A 45 -7.11 -6.68 0.30
CA ARG A 45 -6.87 -7.31 1.61
C ARG A 45 -6.29 -6.32 2.61
N VAL A 46 -5.36 -5.47 2.19
CA VAL A 46 -4.80 -4.39 3.01
C VAL A 46 -5.89 -3.43 3.47
N CYS A 47 -6.80 -3.03 2.58
CA CYS A 47 -7.97 -2.22 2.93
C CYS A 47 -8.86 -2.83 4.03
N ALA A 48 -8.85 -4.15 4.20
CA ALA A 48 -9.65 -4.85 5.20
C ALA A 48 -8.95 -4.95 6.58
N LEU A 49 -7.68 -4.57 6.68
CA LEU A 49 -6.91 -4.67 7.93
C LEU A 49 -7.32 -3.61 8.96
N ASP A 50 -7.65 -2.40 8.51
CA ASP A 50 -8.02 -1.28 9.37
C ASP A 50 -9.07 -0.38 8.69
N GLU A 51 -10.08 0.06 9.45
CA GLU A 51 -11.17 0.90 8.96
C GLU A 51 -10.74 2.28 8.46
N LYS A 52 -9.59 2.78 8.92
CA LYS A 52 -9.04 4.07 8.55
C LYS A 52 -8.23 4.03 7.26
N ILE A 53 -7.83 2.84 6.78
CA ILE A 53 -7.16 2.73 5.48
C ILE A 53 -8.16 3.12 4.40
N SER A 54 -7.90 4.26 3.75
CA SER A 54 -8.77 4.81 2.72
C SER A 54 -8.29 4.45 1.33
N THR A 55 -6.98 4.37 1.13
CA THR A 55 -6.39 4.19 -0.20
C THR A 55 -5.09 3.39 -0.07
N VAL A 56 -4.92 2.45 -0.99
CA VAL A 56 -3.67 1.72 -1.16
C VAL A 56 -3.12 2.06 -2.55
N TRP A 57 -1.97 2.71 -2.56
CA TRP A 57 -1.18 3.06 -3.74
C TRP A 57 -0.16 1.96 -4.00
N TRP A 58 0.10 1.63 -5.27
CA TRP A 58 1.21 0.77 -5.61
C TRP A 58 1.87 1.08 -6.95
N GLY A 59 3.09 0.54 -7.05
CA GLY A 59 3.88 0.46 -8.27
C GLY A 59 4.79 -0.75 -8.21
N ASP A 60 5.72 -0.82 -9.15
CA ASP A 60 6.60 -1.97 -9.32
C ASP A 60 8.07 -1.69 -8.94
N LEU A 61 8.91 -2.70 -9.08
CA LEU A 61 10.33 -2.60 -8.77
C LEU A 61 11.09 -1.68 -9.75
N GLY A 62 10.61 -1.54 -10.98
CA GLY A 62 11.14 -0.60 -11.97
C GLY A 62 10.96 0.83 -11.47
N SER A 63 9.73 1.21 -11.14
CA SER A 63 9.40 2.52 -10.57
C SER A 63 10.16 2.79 -9.27
N TYR A 64 10.31 1.77 -8.41
CA TYR A 64 11.11 1.88 -7.19
C TYR A 64 12.57 2.25 -7.45
N ASN A 65 13.19 1.62 -8.46
CA ASN A 65 14.57 1.90 -8.83
C ASN A 65 14.70 3.27 -9.51
N GLU A 66 13.77 3.64 -10.39
CA GLU A 66 13.74 4.95 -11.05
C GLU A 66 13.61 6.11 -10.06
N HIS A 67 12.84 5.90 -8.98
CA HIS A 67 12.69 6.86 -7.89
C HIS A 67 13.72 6.69 -6.77
N HIS A 68 14.85 6.04 -7.04
CA HIS A 68 15.99 5.89 -6.12
C HIS A 68 15.61 5.33 -4.74
N GLY A 69 14.67 4.38 -4.72
CA GLY A 69 14.22 3.72 -3.51
C GLY A 69 13.17 4.48 -2.70
N ASN A 70 12.57 5.54 -3.26
CA ASN A 70 11.47 6.25 -2.62
C ASN A 70 10.14 5.53 -2.88
N VAL A 71 9.64 4.81 -1.87
CA VAL A 71 8.38 4.04 -1.94
C VAL A 71 7.18 4.93 -2.26
N ARG A 72 7.02 6.09 -1.60
CA ARG A 72 5.86 6.97 -1.84
C ARG A 72 5.80 7.51 -3.25
N ALA A 73 6.95 7.83 -3.83
CA ALA A 73 7.02 8.30 -5.22
C ALA A 73 6.72 7.14 -6.19
N ALA A 74 7.38 6.00 -5.98
CA ALA A 74 7.27 4.83 -6.85
C ALA A 74 5.91 4.13 -6.77
N ALA A 75 5.22 4.20 -5.65
CA ALA A 75 3.92 3.55 -5.48
C ALA A 75 2.77 4.32 -6.15
N ARG A 76 3.01 5.45 -6.81
CA ARG A 76 1.94 6.31 -7.36
C ARG A 76 1.50 5.93 -8.79
N ASP A 77 1.89 4.75 -9.26
CA ASP A 77 1.53 4.28 -10.60
C ASP A 77 0.07 3.84 -10.68
N SER A 78 -0.43 3.22 -9.62
CA SER A 78 -1.80 2.72 -9.51
C SER A 78 -2.32 2.83 -8.09
N PHE A 79 -3.65 2.76 -7.93
CA PHE A 79 -4.28 2.83 -6.62
C PHE A 79 -5.60 2.08 -6.55
N TYR A 80 -5.99 1.78 -5.32
CA TYR A 80 -7.27 1.21 -4.96
C TYR A 80 -7.87 2.01 -3.81
N ASP A 81 -9.00 2.65 -4.08
CA ASP A 81 -9.81 3.28 -3.05
C ASP A 81 -10.58 2.21 -2.28
N CYS A 82 -10.28 2.13 -0.98
CA CYS A 82 -10.92 1.21 -0.06
C CYS A 82 -12.39 1.59 0.13
N LYS A 83 -13.28 0.96 -0.63
CA LYS A 83 -14.73 1.12 -0.44
C LYS A 83 -15.13 0.44 0.85
N LYS A 84 -15.39 1.23 1.90
CA LYS A 84 -16.01 0.74 3.13
C LYS A 84 -17.52 0.63 2.87
N GLY A 85 -18.07 -0.55 3.09
CA GLY A 85 -19.52 -0.80 2.99
C GLY A 85 -20.27 0.12 3.95
N ARG A 86 -21.36 0.70 3.45
CA ARG A 86 -22.23 1.63 4.16
C ARG A 86 -23.08 0.91 5.21
#